data_AF-A0A923V9K0-F1
#
_entry.id   AF-A0A923V9K0-F1
#
_cell.length_a   1.000
_cell.length_b   1.000
_cell.length_c   1.000
_cell.angle_alpha   90.00
_cell.angle_beta   90.00
_cell.angle_gamma   90.00
#
_symmetry.space_group_name_H-M   'P 1'
#
loop_
_entity.id
_entity.type
_entity.pdbx_description
1 polymer ?
#
loop_
_entity_poly.entity_id
_entity_poly.type
_entity_poly.pdbx_seq_one_letter_code
_entity_poly.pdbx_strand_id
1 'polypeptide(L)' 'MKKSKKIKSISPEEAIQFLEDMQTLQSEIDEPTVLISLRVPQNLLRALKTKSKSEGKKYQSVLIQFLRNGLRDRR' A
#
# COMPACT_ATOMS: atom_id res chain seq x y z
N MET A 1 36.25 -7.29 28.80
CA MET A 1 36.03 -5.85 28.49
C MET A 1 34.89 -5.72 27.50
N LYS A 2 33.69 -5.29 27.93
CA LYS A 2 32.53 -5.07 27.05
C LYS A 2 32.63 -3.67 26.45
N LYS A 3 32.86 -3.56 25.14
CA LYS A 3 32.85 -2.28 24.42
C LYS A 3 31.42 -1.72 24.45
N SER A 4 31.21 -0.58 25.11
CA SER A 4 29.95 0.15 25.02
C SER A 4 29.80 0.68 23.59
N LYS A 5 28.74 0.24 22.89
CA LYS A 5 28.34 0.81 21.60
C LYS A 5 27.94 2.26 21.86
N LYS A 6 28.75 3.22 21.42
CA LYS A 6 28.36 4.63 21.39
C LYS A 6 27.10 4.73 20.54
N ILE A 7 25.98 5.09 21.17
CA ILE A 7 24.73 5.42 20.48
C ILE A 7 25.07 6.68 19.69
N LYS A 8 25.10 6.58 18.35
CA LYS A 8 25.20 7.77 17.51
C LYS A 8 23.90 8.56 17.73
N SER A 9 24.02 9.83 18.12
CA SER A 9 22.88 10.74 18.17
C SER A 9 22.36 10.93 16.75
N ILE A 10 21.12 10.50 16.51
CA ILE A 10 20.39 10.76 15.26
C ILE A 10 20.19 12.27 15.14
N SER A 11 20.41 12.83 13.95
CA SER A 11 20.11 14.23 13.68
C SER A 11 18.58 14.46 13.69
N PRO A 12 18.10 15.66 14.06
CA PRO A 12 16.67 15.96 14.03
C PRO A 12 16.01 15.67 12.68
N GLU A 13 16.71 15.94 11.58
CA GLU A 13 16.24 15.70 10.22
C GLU A 13 16.10 14.20 9.92
N GLU A 14 17.09 13.39 10.32
CA GLU A 14 17.01 11.92 10.20
C GLU A 14 15.90 11.34 11.07
N ALA A 15 15.62 11.93 12.24
CA ALA A 15 14.51 11.51 13.08
C ALA A 15 13.15 11.79 12.44
N ILE A 16 12.99 12.95 11.79
CA ILE A 16 11.76 13.30 11.07
C ILE A 16 11.58 12.36 9.86
N GLN A 17 12.62 12.18 9.04
CA GLN A 17 12.57 11.26 7.90
C GLN A 17 12.21 9.84 8.33
N PHE A 18 12.81 9.36 9.43
CA PHE A 18 12.48 8.05 9.98
C PHE A 18 11.02 7.93 10.39
N LEU A 19 10.44 8.95 11.02
CA LEU A 19 9.02 8.95 11.42
C LEU A 19 8.10 8.96 10.20
N GLU A 20 8.42 9.75 9.18
CA GLU A 20 7.67 9.79 7.91
C GLU A 20 7.71 8.44 7.19
N ASP A 21 8.89 7.83 7.11
CA ASP A 21 9.08 6.50 6.54
C ASP A 21 8.31 5.45 7.34
N MET A 22 8.37 5.50 8.67
CA MET A 22 7.63 4.59 9.56
C MET A 22 6.11 4.73 9.39
N GLN A 23 5.61 5.95 9.30
CA GLN A 23 4.18 6.21 9.11
C GLN A 23 3.72 5.73 7.74
N THR A 24 4.55 5.90 6.71
CA THR A 24 4.31 5.37 5.36
C THR A 24 4.24 3.84 5.40
N LEU A 25 5.22 3.18 6.04
CA LEU A 25 5.24 1.72 6.18
C LEU A 25 4.03 1.18 6.95
N GLN A 26 3.60 1.86 8.02
CA GLN A 26 2.41 1.46 8.78
C GLN A 26 1.12 1.64 7.98
N SER A 27 1.03 2.69 7.15
CA SER A 27 -0.16 2.93 6.31
C SER A 27 -0.33 1.91 5.17
N GLU A 28 0.71 1.14 4.86
CA GLU A 28 0.67 0.06 3.87
C GLU A 28 0.28 -1.31 4.46
N ILE A 29 0.08 -1.39 5.78
CA ILE A 29 -0.37 -2.62 6.43
C ILE A 29 -1.89 -2.76 6.20
N ASP A 30 -2.26 -3.78 5.44
CA ASP A 30 -3.67 -4.12 5.24
C ASP A 30 -4.31 -4.62 6.54
N GLU A 31 -5.41 -3.99 6.93
CA GLU A 31 -6.34 -4.52 7.92
C GLU A 31 -7.01 -5.82 7.41
N PRO A 32 -7.62 -6.64 8.29
CA PRO A 32 -8.32 -7.85 7.88
C PRO A 32 -9.34 -7.57 6.77
N THR A 33 -9.32 -8.40 5.73
CA THR A 33 -10.20 -8.21 4.56
C THR A 33 -11.67 -8.40 4.94
N VAL A 34 -12.50 -7.41 4.62
CA VAL A 34 -13.96 -7.47 4.77
C VAL A 34 -14.62 -7.64 3.40
N LEU A 35 -15.61 -8.51 3.30
CA LEU A 35 -16.41 -8.68 2.08
C LEU A 35 -17.40 -7.51 1.95
N ILE A 36 -17.36 -6.85 0.79
CA ILE A 36 -18.29 -5.79 0.43
C ILE A 36 -19.06 -6.15 -0.85
N SER A 37 -20.28 -5.66 -0.97
CA SER A 37 -21.04 -5.69 -2.22
C SER A 37 -20.91 -4.34 -2.92
N LEU A 38 -20.42 -4.34 -4.17
CA LEU A 38 -20.25 -3.14 -4.97
C LEU A 38 -20.97 -3.34 -6.32
N ARG A 39 -21.85 -2.39 -6.68
CA ARG A 39 -22.42 -2.34 -8.03
C ARG A 39 -21.44 -1.65 -8.97
N VAL A 40 -21.05 -2.32 -10.04
CA VAL A 40 -20.16 -1.78 -11.07
C VAL A 40 -20.75 -2.01 -12.47
N PRO A 41 -20.52 -1.09 -13.42
CA PRO A 41 -20.89 -1.31 -14.82
C PRO A 41 -20.29 -2.60 -15.38
N GLN A 42 -21.07 -3.33 -16.18
CA GLN A 42 -20.68 -4.66 -16.68
C GLN A 42 -19.45 -4.62 -17.59
N ASN A 43 -19.33 -3.58 -18.42
CA ASN A 43 -18.17 -3.34 -19.27
C ASN A 43 -16.89 -3.18 -18.45
N LEU A 44 -16.94 -2.44 -17.34
CA LEU A 44 -15.80 -2.23 -16.46
C LEU A 44 -15.38 -3.53 -15.76
N LEU A 45 -16.35 -4.32 -15.29
CA LEU A 45 -16.07 -5.65 -14.73
C LEU A 45 -15.41 -6.58 -15.74
N ARG A 46 -15.87 -6.57 -17.01
CA ARG A 46 -15.27 -7.35 -18.09
C ARG A 46 -13.82 -6.92 -18.33
N ALA A 47 -13.59 -5.61 -18.47
CA ALA A 47 -12.24 -5.06 -18.68
C ALA A 47 -11.27 -5.45 -17.54
N LEU A 48 -11.72 -5.33 -16.28
CA LEU A 48 -10.94 -5.74 -15.11
C LEU A 48 -10.56 -7.23 -15.14
N LYS A 49 -11.53 -8.10 -15.45
CA LYS A 49 -11.29 -9.55 -15.56
C LYS A 49 -10.34 -9.89 -16.71
N THR A 50 -10.44 -9.19 -17.84
CA THR A 50 -9.52 -9.38 -18.96
C THR A 50 -8.10 -8.97 -18.57
N LYS A 51 -7.94 -7.79 -17.95
CA LYS A 51 -6.64 -7.30 -17.46
C LYS A 51 -6.04 -8.23 -16.40
N SER A 52 -6.85 -8.73 -15.47
CA SER A 52 -6.36 -9.64 -14.44
C SER A 52 -5.87 -10.96 -15.03
N LYS A 53 -6.53 -11.48 -16.07
CA LYS A 53 -6.06 -12.65 -16.80
C LYS A 53 -4.72 -12.41 -17.49
N SER A 54 -4.53 -11.28 -18.16
CA SER A 54 -3.25 -10.96 -18.82
C SER A 54 -2.10 -10.79 -17.83
N GLU A 55 -2.39 -10.33 -16.61
CA GLU A 55 -1.40 -10.17 -15.54
C GLU A 55 -1.20 -11.42 -14.68
N GLY A 56 -1.97 -12.50 -14.91
CA GLY A 56 -1.90 -13.71 -14.06
C GLY A 56 -2.39 -13.49 -12.62
N LYS A 57 -3.24 -12.49 -12.37
CA LYS A 57 -3.72 -12.10 -11.03
C LYS A 57 -5.22 -12.33 -10.87
N LYS A 58 -5.69 -12.42 -9.63
CA LYS A 58 -7.13 -12.36 -9.32
C LYS A 58 -7.67 -10.97 -9.62
N TYR A 59 -8.89 -10.89 -10.13
CA TYR A 59 -9.50 -9.60 -10.47
C TYR A 59 -9.66 -8.68 -9.25
N GLN A 60 -9.89 -9.26 -8.05
CA GLN A 60 -9.97 -8.49 -6.80
C GLN A 60 -8.63 -7.79 -6.50
N SER A 61 -7.49 -8.44 -6.73
CA SER A 61 -6.18 -7.84 -6.51
C SER A 61 -5.92 -6.66 -7.44
N VAL A 62 -6.30 -6.80 -8.71
CA VAL A 62 -6.19 -5.71 -9.69
C VAL A 62 -7.14 -4.56 -9.33
N LEU A 63 -8.36 -4.87 -8.90
CA LEU A 63 -9.31 -3.86 -8.41
C LEU A 63 -8.75 -3.08 -7.22
N ILE A 64 -8.19 -3.77 -6.21
CA ILE A 64 -7.56 -3.13 -5.03
C ILE A 64 -6.40 -2.23 -5.46
N GLN A 65 -5.56 -2.69 -6.40
CA GLN A 65 -4.45 -1.88 -6.92
C GLN A 65 -4.94 -0.59 -7.57
N PHE A 66 -6.00 -0.65 -8.39
CA PHE A 66 -6.60 0.56 -8.96
C PHE A 66 -7.18 1.49 -7.89
N LEU A 67 -7.85 0.95 -6.87
CA LEU A 67 -8.36 1.74 -5.76
C LEU A 67 -7.23 2.45 -5.00
N ARG A 68 -6.15 1.73 -4.67
CA ARG A 68 -4.98 2.32 -4.00
C ARG A 68 -4.35 3.42 -4.83
N ASN A 69 -4.12 3.18 -6.12
CA ASN A 69 -3.52 4.17 -7.01
C ASN A 69 -4.43 5.40 -7.14
N GLY A 70 -5.73 5.22 -7.34
CA GLY A 70 -6.68 6.33 -7.45
C GLY A 70 -6.84 7.13 -6.15
N LEU A 71 -6.63 6.52 -4.99
CA LEU A 71 -6.60 7.24 -3.70
C LEU A 71 -5.27 7.97 -3.47
N ARG A 72 -4.15 7.48 -4.04
CA ARG A 72 -2.83 8.13 -3.97
C ARG A 72 -2.72 9.33 -4.92
N ASP A 73 -3.35 9.27 -6.09
CA ASP A 73 -3.34 10.33 -7.12
C ASP A 73 -4.18 11.59 -6.77
N ARG A 74 -4.70 11.72 -5.53
CA ARG A 74 -5.38 12.95 -5.07
C ARG A 74 -4.41 13.99 -4.48
N ARG A 75 -3.33 14.31 -5.19
CA ARG A 75 -2.49 15.49 -4.94
C ARG A 75 -2.32 16.29 -6.22
#